data_AF-A0A0G0M388-F1
#
_entry.id   AF-A0A0G0M388-F1
#
_cell.length_a   1.000
_cell.length_b   1.000
_cell.length_c   1.000
_cell.angle_alpha   90.00
_cell.angle_beta   90.00
_cell.angle_gamma   90.00
#
_symmetry.space_group_name_H-M   'P 1'
#
loop_
_entity.id
_entity.type
_entity.pdbx_description
1 polymer ?
#
loop_
_entity_poly.entity_id
_entity_poly.type
_entity_poly.pdbx_seq_one_letter_code
_entity_poly.pdbx_strand_id
1 'polypeptide(L)'
;MEEQVITPQEKVTEVKELSSGKKVLIVLAGILLLAGVGAGSYFLGNKGKSQDTSILSPTPADLISETPTTTPTPEINISGTISPTKKPTVTPKPTLTPTPVVKQKTLSSNTSLDGFQSSNGGGNKTLEIRAGRNVNLVTRGFVSFDLSEIPAGAVIKEVNLRLYQAKIIGNPYGVGGSLKIDHINFGDSLDNPDYGLAALSSSFITLTSNNVIEWKDAIVTDQVKDDLANARSRSQFRIHFQTENTGGDVTGDFAYFEAAENNMATGNSPQLVVKYY
;
A
#
# COMPACT_ATOMS: atom_id res chain seq x y z
N MET A 1 15.18 -73.91 14.45
CA MET A 1 15.56 -72.85 13.49
C MET A 1 15.33 -71.55 14.21
N GLU A 2 16.36 -71.04 14.89
CA GLU A 2 16.32 -69.78 15.64
C GLU A 2 16.81 -68.65 14.73
N GLU A 3 15.95 -67.65 14.57
CA GLU A 3 16.17 -66.50 13.70
C GLU A 3 16.85 -65.39 14.52
N GLN A 4 18.12 -65.11 14.22
CA GLN A 4 18.87 -64.04 14.87
C GLN A 4 18.48 -62.68 14.27
N VAL A 5 17.91 -61.83 15.11
CA VAL A 5 17.63 -60.43 14.83
C VAL A 5 18.92 -59.62 14.96
N ILE A 6 19.37 -59.01 13.86
CA ILE A 6 20.54 -58.12 13.82
C ILE A 6 20.05 -56.67 13.93
N THR A 7 20.41 -55.98 15.02
CA THR A 7 20.12 -54.56 15.23
C THR A 7 21.14 -53.68 14.48
N PRO A 8 20.73 -52.56 13.82
CA PRO A 8 21.67 -51.68 13.13
C PRO A 8 22.50 -50.84 14.12
N GLN A 9 23.83 -50.77 13.93
CA GLN A 9 24.71 -49.88 14.67
C GLN A 9 24.60 -48.43 14.16
N GLU A 10 24.44 -47.51 15.12
CA GLU A 10 24.39 -46.06 14.93
C GLU A 10 25.79 -45.49 14.64
N LYS A 11 25.93 -44.78 13.53
CA LYS A 11 27.19 -44.17 13.07
C LYS A 11 27.38 -42.82 13.75
N VAL A 12 28.15 -42.80 14.84
CA VAL A 12 28.56 -41.56 15.52
C VAL A 12 29.50 -40.79 14.61
N THR A 13 29.13 -39.55 14.26
CA THR A 13 29.96 -38.66 13.43
C THR A 13 30.88 -37.85 14.33
N GLU A 14 32.19 -38.10 14.22
CA GLU A 14 33.24 -37.39 14.95
C GLU A 14 33.38 -35.95 14.41
N VAL A 15 33.00 -34.97 15.23
CA VAL A 15 33.15 -33.54 14.90
C VAL A 15 34.60 -33.13 15.19
N LYS A 16 35.38 -32.90 14.13
CA LYS A 16 36.77 -32.44 14.22
C LYS A 16 36.84 -31.02 14.83
N GLU A 17 37.11 -30.95 16.13
CA GLU A 17 37.45 -29.72 16.86
C GLU A 17 38.70 -29.06 16.23
N LEU A 18 38.56 -27.84 15.69
CA LEU A 18 39.69 -27.06 15.19
C LEU A 18 40.60 -26.64 16.35
N SER A 19 41.90 -26.94 16.24
CA SER A 19 42.88 -26.57 17.26
C SER A 19 42.96 -25.05 17.43
N SER A 20 43.20 -24.63 18.67
CA SER A 20 43.14 -23.23 19.12
C SER A 20 43.96 -22.26 18.23
N GLY A 21 45.10 -22.70 17.68
CA GLY A 21 45.92 -21.90 16.78
C GLY A 21 45.25 -21.54 15.45
N LYS A 22 44.39 -22.41 14.90
CA LYS A 22 43.64 -22.10 13.66
C LYS A 22 42.48 -21.14 13.90
N LYS A 23 41.88 -21.16 15.10
CA LYS A 23 40.81 -20.22 15.48
C LYS A 23 41.36 -18.79 15.56
N VAL A 24 42.57 -18.59 16.08
CA VAL A 24 43.23 -17.26 16.18
C VAL A 24 43.56 -16.68 14.80
N LEU A 25 44.03 -17.50 13.86
CA LEU A 25 44.33 -17.05 12.49
C LEU A 25 43.10 -16.57 11.72
N ILE A 26 41.95 -17.23 11.91
CA ILE A 26 40.69 -16.85 11.26
C ILE A 26 40.19 -15.50 11.80
N VAL A 27 40.31 -15.27 13.11
CA VAL A 27 39.93 -13.99 13.73
C VAL A 27 40.82 -12.84 13.25
N LEU A 28 42.14 -13.06 13.17
CA LEU A 28 43.07 -12.05 12.65
C LEU A 28 42.83 -11.72 11.17
N ALA A 29 42.51 -12.73 10.34
CA ALA A 29 42.17 -12.51 8.94
C ALA A 29 40.89 -11.68 8.78
N GLY A 30 39.87 -11.91 9.63
CA GLY A 30 38.63 -11.13 9.63
C GLY A 30 38.85 -9.65 10.01
N ILE A 31 39.69 -9.38 11.00
CA ILE A 31 40.00 -8.01 11.44
C ILE A 31 40.75 -7.23 10.36
N LEU A 32 41.74 -7.85 9.70
CA LEU A 32 42.50 -7.21 8.61
C LEU A 32 41.61 -6.89 7.40
N LEU A 33 40.64 -7.74 7.09
CA LEU A 33 39.72 -7.54 5.97
C LEU A 33 38.76 -6.35 6.25
N LEU A 34 38.28 -6.21 7.48
CA LEU A 34 37.46 -5.06 7.89
C LEU A 34 38.25 -3.74 7.89
N ALA A 35 39.50 -3.75 8.35
CA ALA A 35 40.36 -2.57 8.33
C ALA A 35 40.69 -2.10 6.90
N GLY A 36 40.90 -3.03 5.97
CA GLY A 36 41.16 -2.71 4.56
C GLY A 36 39.97 -2.02 3.85
N VAL A 37 38.75 -2.47 4.12
CA VAL A 37 37.53 -1.88 3.53
C VAL A 37 37.22 -0.48 4.09
N GLY A 38 37.48 -0.26 5.38
CA GLY A 38 37.33 1.06 6.00
C GLY A 38 38.33 2.10 5.48
N ALA A 39 39.59 1.70 5.28
CA ALA A 39 40.61 2.61 4.75
C ALA A 39 40.39 2.98 3.27
N GLY A 40 39.89 2.03 2.46
CA GLY A 40 39.61 2.27 1.03
C GLY A 40 38.45 3.24 0.78
N SER A 41 37.43 3.23 1.64
CA SER A 41 36.26 4.11 1.52
C SER A 41 36.54 5.56 1.95
N TYR A 42 37.44 5.78 2.91
CA TYR A 42 37.82 7.13 3.35
C TYR A 42 38.63 7.90 2.30
N PHE A 43 39.49 7.24 1.52
CA PHE A 43 40.38 7.91 0.57
C PHE A 43 39.71 8.28 -0.76
N LEU A 44 38.62 7.60 -1.16
CA LEU A 44 37.89 7.91 -2.40
C LEU A 44 36.81 9.01 -2.23
N GLY A 45 36.46 9.40 -1.00
CA GLY A 45 35.37 10.35 -0.73
C GLY A 45 35.70 11.84 -0.80
N ASN A 46 36.98 12.24 -0.94
CA ASN A 46 37.40 13.63 -0.71
C ASN A 46 37.84 14.42 -1.96
N LYS A 47 37.37 14.06 -3.16
CA LYS A 47 37.61 14.87 -4.37
C LYS A 47 36.31 15.25 -5.07
N GLY A 48 35.88 16.49 -4.82
CA GLY A 48 35.18 17.31 -5.81
C GLY A 48 33.71 17.58 -5.53
N LYS A 49 33.43 18.75 -4.93
CA LYS A 49 32.28 19.60 -5.32
C LYS A 49 32.68 21.06 -5.20
N SER A 50 33.14 21.62 -6.32
CA SER A 50 33.13 23.06 -6.54
C SER A 50 31.72 23.51 -6.93
N GLN A 51 31.44 24.73 -6.48
CA GLN A 51 30.31 25.62 -6.75
C GLN A 51 29.63 25.44 -8.12
N ASP A 52 28.29 25.53 -8.11
CA ASP A 52 27.63 26.49 -8.99
C ASP A 52 26.33 26.98 -8.37
N THR A 53 26.21 28.30 -8.25
CA THR A 53 25.08 29.01 -7.60
C THR A 53 24.43 29.88 -8.66
N SER A 54 23.44 29.33 -9.36
CA SER A 54 22.66 30.08 -10.35
C SER A 54 21.30 30.45 -9.75
N ILE A 55 21.25 31.65 -9.19
CA ILE A 55 20.04 32.34 -8.77
C ILE A 55 19.24 32.78 -10.00
N LEU A 56 18.05 32.20 -10.20
CA LEU A 56 17.05 32.76 -11.11
C LEU A 56 15.88 33.33 -10.32
N SER A 57 15.67 34.62 -10.57
CA SER A 57 14.70 35.55 -10.00
C SER A 57 13.24 35.11 -10.26
N PRO A 58 12.35 35.10 -9.26
CA PRO A 58 10.93 35.00 -9.52
C PRO A 58 10.39 36.34 -10.02
N THR A 59 9.73 36.31 -11.19
CA THR A 59 8.89 37.40 -11.70
C THR A 59 7.53 37.31 -11.00
N PRO A 60 7.01 38.37 -10.35
CA PRO A 60 5.65 38.37 -9.83
C PRO A 60 4.65 38.42 -10.99
N ALA A 61 3.77 37.43 -11.07
CA ALA A 61 2.63 37.46 -11.98
C ALA A 61 1.45 38.19 -11.32
N ASP A 62 0.88 39.13 -12.08
CA ASP A 62 -0.15 40.07 -11.69
C ASP A 62 -1.42 39.43 -11.13
N LEU A 63 -1.95 40.09 -10.08
CA LEU A 63 -3.27 39.87 -9.51
C LEU A 63 -4.32 40.44 -10.47
N ILE A 64 -5.03 39.59 -11.20
CA ILE A 64 -6.21 40.01 -11.98
C ILE A 64 -7.43 39.98 -11.06
N SER A 65 -7.91 41.16 -10.69
CA SER A 65 -9.15 41.36 -9.94
C SER A 65 -10.32 41.32 -10.92
N GLU A 66 -11.08 40.23 -10.92
CA GLU A 66 -12.31 40.14 -11.71
C GLU A 66 -13.42 40.96 -11.05
N THR A 67 -13.92 41.95 -11.80
CA THR A 67 -15.01 42.84 -11.44
C THR A 67 -16.35 42.10 -11.62
N PRO A 68 -17.26 42.08 -10.62
CA PRO A 68 -18.57 41.45 -10.79
C PRO A 68 -19.43 42.27 -11.78
N THR A 69 -19.81 41.63 -12.88
CA THR A 69 -20.75 42.19 -13.86
C THR A 69 -22.17 42.11 -13.30
N THR A 70 -22.83 43.25 -13.15
CA THR A 70 -24.24 43.33 -12.74
C THR A 70 -25.16 42.94 -13.90
N THR A 71 -25.87 41.82 -13.75
CA THR A 71 -26.92 41.36 -14.67
C THR A 71 -28.12 42.32 -14.64
N PRO A 72 -28.66 42.76 -15.80
CA PRO A 72 -29.82 43.64 -15.86
C PRO A 72 -31.10 42.94 -15.39
N THR A 73 -31.89 43.67 -14.60
CA THR A 73 -33.24 43.33 -14.16
C THR A 73 -34.20 43.34 -15.36
N PRO A 74 -34.99 42.28 -15.62
CA PRO A 74 -35.99 42.30 -16.68
C PRO A 74 -37.17 43.19 -16.30
N GLU A 75 -37.52 44.10 -17.21
CA GLU A 75 -38.69 44.98 -17.16
C GLU A 75 -39.96 44.18 -17.50
N ILE A 76 -40.90 44.12 -16.56
CA ILE A 76 -42.14 43.35 -16.73
C ILE A 76 -43.17 44.22 -17.47
N ASN A 77 -43.41 43.89 -18.73
CA ASN A 77 -44.49 44.47 -19.54
C ASN A 77 -45.79 43.68 -19.28
N ILE A 78 -46.77 44.30 -18.60
CA ILE A 78 -48.05 43.70 -18.25
C ILE A 78 -49.12 44.20 -19.22
N SER A 79 -49.37 43.43 -20.28
CA SER A 79 -50.55 43.61 -21.13
C SER A 79 -51.10 42.23 -21.51
N GLY A 80 -52.09 41.77 -20.74
CA GLY A 80 -52.71 40.46 -20.93
C GLY A 80 -54.16 40.44 -20.45
N THR A 81 -55.05 40.27 -21.41
CA THR A 81 -56.51 40.19 -21.31
C THR A 81 -56.98 39.03 -20.42
N ILE A 82 -57.93 39.30 -19.52
CA ILE A 82 -58.57 38.32 -18.64
C ILE A 82 -59.37 37.28 -19.46
N SER A 83 -58.89 36.04 -19.49
CA SER A 83 -59.55 34.88 -20.12
C SER A 83 -60.14 33.97 -19.02
N PRO A 84 -61.34 33.38 -19.20
CA PRO A 84 -62.04 32.63 -18.15
C PRO A 84 -61.24 31.42 -17.65
N THR A 85 -60.98 31.43 -16.35
CA THR A 85 -60.11 30.51 -15.61
C THR A 85 -60.65 29.08 -15.66
N LYS A 86 -59.89 28.16 -16.26
CA LYS A 86 -60.17 26.72 -16.19
C LYS A 86 -60.11 26.26 -14.73
N LYS A 87 -61.08 25.41 -14.35
CA LYS A 87 -61.17 24.75 -13.03
C LYS A 87 -59.80 24.16 -12.65
N PRO A 88 -59.29 24.39 -11.42
CA PRO A 88 -57.98 23.90 -11.02
C PRO A 88 -57.98 22.36 -11.07
N THR A 89 -57.19 21.82 -11.98
CA THR A 89 -56.83 20.40 -11.97
C THR A 89 -56.01 20.16 -10.71
N VAL A 90 -56.51 19.30 -9.83
CA VAL A 90 -55.77 18.84 -8.65
C VAL A 90 -54.47 18.19 -9.14
N THR A 91 -53.36 18.91 -9.03
CA THR A 91 -52.03 18.34 -9.23
C THR A 91 -51.82 17.30 -8.13
N PRO A 92 -51.56 16.02 -8.46
CA PRO A 92 -51.28 15.02 -7.45
C PRO A 92 -50.11 15.51 -6.59
N LYS A 93 -50.31 15.50 -5.26
CA LYS A 93 -49.25 15.81 -4.29
C LYS A 93 -48.07 14.85 -4.58
N PRO A 94 -46.84 15.34 -4.75
CA PRO A 94 -45.71 14.47 -5.01
C PRO A 94 -45.60 13.45 -3.86
N THR A 95 -45.74 12.18 -4.20
CA THR A 95 -45.47 11.08 -3.27
C THR A 95 -43.97 11.07 -3.01
N LEU A 96 -43.56 11.31 -1.77
CA LEU A 96 -42.15 11.27 -1.39
C LEU A 96 -41.62 9.85 -1.65
N THR A 97 -40.62 9.73 -2.52
CA THR A 97 -39.87 8.49 -2.67
C THR A 97 -39.09 8.24 -1.38
N PRO A 98 -39.15 7.03 -0.78
CA PRO A 98 -38.38 6.76 0.44
C PRO A 98 -36.89 6.96 0.17
N THR A 99 -36.20 7.62 1.11
CA THR A 99 -34.74 7.77 1.04
C THR A 99 -34.09 6.40 1.16
N PRO A 100 -33.19 6.01 0.24
CA PRO A 100 -32.54 4.70 0.32
C PRO A 100 -31.67 4.60 1.58
N VAL A 101 -31.77 3.47 2.28
CA VAL A 101 -31.02 3.19 3.51
C VAL A 101 -29.64 2.65 3.16
N VAL A 102 -28.58 3.21 3.76
CA VAL A 102 -27.20 2.74 3.57
C VAL A 102 -27.00 1.42 4.32
N LYS A 103 -26.51 0.41 3.60
CA LYS A 103 -26.04 -0.88 4.11
C LYS A 103 -24.51 -0.91 4.14
N GLN A 104 -23.96 -1.84 4.91
CA GLN A 104 -22.53 -2.08 5.01
C GLN A 104 -22.22 -3.56 4.86
N LYS A 105 -21.11 -3.87 4.18
CA LYS A 105 -20.51 -5.20 4.10
C LYS A 105 -19.01 -5.05 4.34
N THR A 106 -18.44 -5.92 5.18
CA THR A 106 -16.99 -6.01 5.36
C THR A 106 -16.51 -7.27 4.67
N LEU A 107 -15.51 -7.12 3.80
CA LEU A 107 -14.85 -8.21 3.09
C LEU A 107 -13.50 -8.46 3.75
N SER A 108 -13.17 -9.73 3.98
CA SER A 108 -11.84 -10.15 4.40
C SER A 108 -10.91 -10.25 3.21
N SER A 109 -9.62 -10.01 3.42
CA SER A 109 -8.62 -10.24 2.37
C SER A 109 -8.34 -11.74 2.15
N ASN A 110 -7.65 -12.05 1.06
CA ASN A 110 -7.41 -13.41 0.61
C ASN A 110 -6.02 -13.89 1.05
N THR A 111 -5.96 -14.96 1.84
CA THR A 111 -4.72 -15.56 2.36
C THR A 111 -3.68 -15.84 1.28
N SER A 112 -4.05 -16.45 0.15
CA SER A 112 -3.06 -16.81 -0.87
C SER A 112 -2.58 -15.64 -1.75
N LEU A 113 -3.12 -14.44 -1.56
CA LEU A 113 -2.88 -13.25 -2.39
C LEU A 113 -2.46 -12.02 -1.57
N ASP A 114 -2.28 -12.18 -0.26
CA ASP A 114 -1.71 -11.16 0.60
C ASP A 114 -0.23 -11.45 0.84
N GLY A 115 0.54 -10.41 1.16
CA GLY A 115 1.94 -10.58 1.60
C GLY A 115 2.86 -9.52 1.02
N PHE A 116 4.03 -9.94 0.54
CA PHE A 116 5.00 -9.01 -0.04
C PHE A 116 5.83 -9.62 -1.17
N GLN A 117 6.31 -8.74 -2.05
CA GLN A 117 7.35 -9.04 -3.04
C GLN A 117 8.49 -8.02 -2.91
N SER A 118 9.70 -8.43 -3.26
CA SER A 118 10.92 -7.64 -3.11
C SER A 118 11.74 -7.56 -4.40
N SER A 119 12.47 -6.46 -4.56
CA SER A 119 13.25 -6.14 -5.75
C SER A 119 14.32 -7.15 -6.12
N ASN A 120 14.72 -8.02 -5.20
CA ASN A 120 15.73 -9.06 -5.39
C ASN A 120 15.15 -10.42 -5.78
N GLY A 121 13.86 -10.51 -6.08
CA GLY A 121 13.19 -11.76 -6.41
C GLY A 121 12.59 -12.50 -5.22
N GLY A 122 12.81 -12.02 -4.00
CA GLY A 122 12.22 -12.60 -2.79
C GLY A 122 10.78 -12.15 -2.58
N GLY A 123 10.00 -12.94 -1.85
CA GLY A 123 8.63 -12.63 -1.50
C GLY A 123 8.03 -13.68 -0.58
N ASN A 124 6.88 -13.38 -0.01
CA ASN A 124 6.12 -14.34 0.79
C ASN A 124 4.63 -14.00 0.73
N LYS A 125 3.79 -15.05 0.69
CA LYS A 125 2.32 -14.96 0.61
C LYS A 125 1.60 -15.72 1.73
N THR A 126 2.32 -16.03 2.81
CA THR A 126 1.84 -16.75 3.99
C THR A 126 2.32 -16.08 5.27
N LEU A 127 2.84 -14.86 5.14
CA LEU A 127 3.40 -14.04 6.19
C LEU A 127 2.73 -12.67 6.11
N GLU A 128 3.28 -11.69 6.81
CA GLU A 128 2.73 -10.36 6.88
C GLU A 128 2.77 -9.64 5.53
N ILE A 129 2.05 -8.53 5.46
CA ILE A 129 2.25 -7.51 4.43
C ILE A 129 3.41 -6.61 4.89
N ARG A 130 4.42 -6.42 4.03
CA ARG A 130 5.63 -5.66 4.36
C ARG A 130 5.89 -4.58 3.32
N ALA A 131 6.25 -3.39 3.76
CA ALA A 131 6.71 -2.31 2.88
C ALA A 131 7.94 -1.61 3.47
N GLY A 132 8.89 -1.24 2.63
CA GLY A 132 10.12 -0.59 3.08
C GLY A 132 11.36 -1.12 2.38
N ARG A 133 12.53 -0.95 2.98
CA ARG A 133 13.78 -1.41 2.37
C ARG A 133 14.89 -1.66 3.37
N ASN A 134 15.93 -2.36 2.93
CA ASN A 134 17.23 -2.37 3.58
C ASN A 134 18.33 -2.07 2.54
N VAL A 135 19.59 -2.33 2.88
CA VAL A 135 20.72 -2.16 1.94
C VAL A 135 20.67 -3.08 0.71
N ASN A 136 19.95 -4.19 0.78
CA ASN A 136 19.94 -5.24 -0.25
C ASN A 136 18.68 -5.25 -1.12
N LEU A 137 17.54 -4.79 -0.59
CA LEU A 137 16.26 -4.92 -1.27
C LEU A 137 15.28 -3.80 -0.89
N VAL A 138 14.32 -3.58 -1.78
CA VAL A 138 13.09 -2.82 -1.55
C VAL A 138 11.94 -3.84 -1.54
N THR A 139 11.03 -3.71 -0.59
CA THR A 139 9.85 -4.57 -0.43
C THR A 139 8.57 -3.74 -0.57
N ARG A 140 7.60 -4.30 -1.29
CA ARG A 140 6.24 -3.76 -1.43
C ARG A 140 5.24 -4.78 -0.92
N GLY A 141 4.21 -4.29 -0.25
CA GLY A 141 3.13 -5.09 0.30
C GLY A 141 2.02 -5.28 -0.71
N PHE A 142 1.30 -6.39 -0.64
CA PHE A 142 0.20 -6.74 -1.55
C PHE A 142 -0.99 -7.25 -0.73
N VAL A 143 -2.19 -6.85 -1.13
CA VAL A 143 -3.45 -7.31 -0.52
C VAL A 143 -4.53 -7.45 -1.58
N SER A 144 -5.38 -8.47 -1.44
CA SER A 144 -6.44 -8.76 -2.39
C SER A 144 -7.77 -9.06 -1.70
N PHE A 145 -8.87 -8.56 -2.26
CA PHE A 145 -10.23 -8.81 -1.76
C PHE A 145 -11.12 -9.38 -2.86
N ASP A 146 -11.88 -10.42 -2.55
CA ASP A 146 -12.91 -10.97 -3.44
C ASP A 146 -14.16 -10.08 -3.43
N LEU A 147 -14.62 -9.66 -4.61
CA LEU A 147 -15.76 -8.75 -4.75
C LEU A 147 -17.09 -9.49 -4.93
N SER A 148 -17.09 -10.83 -5.01
CA SER A 148 -18.31 -11.63 -5.23
C SER A 148 -19.34 -11.52 -4.10
N GLU A 149 -18.92 -11.13 -2.90
CA GLU A 149 -19.82 -10.91 -1.78
C GLU A 149 -20.52 -9.53 -1.79
N ILE A 150 -20.17 -8.64 -2.73
CA ILE A 150 -20.90 -7.39 -2.96
C ILE A 150 -22.20 -7.74 -3.71
N PRO A 151 -23.39 -7.34 -3.20
CA PRO A 151 -24.65 -7.66 -3.87
C PRO A 151 -24.69 -7.14 -5.31
N ALA A 152 -25.12 -7.99 -6.24
CA ALA A 152 -25.27 -7.60 -7.64
C ALA A 152 -26.22 -6.40 -7.77
N GLY A 153 -25.80 -5.38 -8.54
CA GLY A 153 -26.56 -4.15 -8.74
C GLY A 153 -26.51 -3.16 -7.56
N ALA A 154 -25.74 -3.43 -6.51
CA ALA A 154 -25.56 -2.49 -5.40
C ALA A 154 -24.96 -1.17 -5.89
N VAL A 155 -25.53 -0.06 -5.43
CA VAL A 155 -24.96 1.28 -5.71
C VAL A 155 -23.92 1.56 -4.63
N ILE A 156 -22.64 1.42 -4.98
CA ILE A 156 -21.54 1.69 -4.06
C ILE A 156 -21.48 3.17 -3.72
N LYS A 157 -21.57 3.46 -2.43
CA LYS A 157 -21.45 4.80 -1.86
C LYS A 157 -19.99 5.11 -1.50
N GLU A 158 -19.35 4.22 -0.76
CA GLU A 158 -17.99 4.41 -0.23
C GLU A 158 -17.36 3.03 0.00
N VAL A 159 -16.06 2.92 -0.28
CA VAL A 159 -15.27 1.76 0.11
C VAL A 159 -14.02 2.22 0.84
N ASN A 160 -13.79 1.66 2.04
CA ASN A 160 -12.63 1.95 2.88
C ASN A 160 -11.76 0.69 3.03
N LEU A 161 -10.51 0.77 2.57
CA LEU A 161 -9.46 -0.21 2.81
C LEU A 161 -8.85 0.04 4.19
N ARG A 162 -8.81 -0.99 5.02
CA ARG A 162 -8.29 -0.93 6.39
C ARG A 162 -7.17 -1.95 6.57
N LEU A 163 -5.98 -1.48 6.89
CA LEU A 163 -4.81 -2.32 7.19
C LEU A 163 -4.30 -2.02 8.60
N TYR A 164 -4.09 -3.05 9.42
CA TYR A 164 -3.56 -2.85 10.77
C TYR A 164 -2.04 -2.90 10.75
N GLN A 165 -1.38 -1.78 11.08
CA GLN A 165 0.06 -1.76 11.24
C GLN A 165 0.44 -2.45 12.54
N ALA A 166 1.14 -3.57 12.46
CA ALA A 166 1.47 -4.42 13.60
C ALA A 166 2.88 -4.15 14.16
N LYS A 167 3.82 -3.73 13.31
CA LYS A 167 5.23 -3.57 13.70
C LYS A 167 5.95 -2.60 12.78
N ILE A 168 7.00 -1.97 13.31
CA ILE A 168 7.96 -1.16 12.57
C ILE A 168 9.38 -1.61 12.93
N ILE A 169 10.27 -1.58 11.95
CA ILE A 169 11.72 -1.71 12.14
C ILE A 169 12.37 -0.47 11.52
N GLY A 170 13.36 0.11 12.20
CA GLY A 170 14.08 1.30 11.73
C GLY A 170 13.23 2.57 11.75
N ASN A 171 13.47 3.46 10.79
CA ASN A 171 12.79 4.74 10.59
C ASN A 171 12.18 4.86 9.17
N PRO A 172 11.29 3.95 8.76
CA PRO A 172 10.77 3.91 7.38
C PRO A 172 9.98 5.15 7.01
N TYR A 173 9.25 5.74 7.95
CA TYR A 173 8.49 6.96 7.73
C TYR A 173 9.37 8.21 7.61
N GLY A 174 10.53 8.24 8.29
CA GLY A 174 11.46 9.36 8.19
C GLY A 174 12.26 9.36 6.89
N VAL A 175 12.59 8.19 6.33
CA VAL A 175 13.39 8.07 5.09
C VAL A 175 12.54 7.85 3.84
N GLY A 176 11.48 7.05 3.95
CA GLY A 176 10.59 6.69 2.85
C GLY A 176 9.37 7.61 2.70
N GLY A 177 9.11 8.45 3.71
CA GLY A 177 7.97 9.36 3.75
C GLY A 177 6.66 8.65 4.04
N SER A 178 5.63 8.92 3.23
CA SER A 178 4.30 8.32 3.40
C SER A 178 4.17 6.97 2.72
N LEU A 179 3.30 6.10 3.24
CA LEU A 179 2.85 4.91 2.52
C LEU A 179 1.80 5.29 1.49
N LYS A 180 2.02 4.85 0.27
CA LYS A 180 1.17 5.00 -0.90
C LYS A 180 0.49 3.69 -1.24
N ILE A 181 -0.66 3.81 -1.90
CA ILE A 181 -1.39 2.68 -2.47
C ILE A 181 -1.42 2.83 -3.99
N ASP A 182 -1.06 1.77 -4.69
CA ASP A 182 -1.39 1.55 -6.09
C ASP A 182 -2.59 0.62 -6.20
N HIS A 183 -3.41 0.82 -7.21
CA HIS A 183 -4.40 -0.14 -7.69
C HIS A 183 -3.80 -0.93 -8.83
N ILE A 184 -3.76 -2.25 -8.69
CA ILE A 184 -3.11 -3.17 -9.64
C ILE A 184 -4.04 -4.36 -9.89
N ASN A 185 -3.70 -5.19 -10.88
CA ASN A 185 -4.34 -6.48 -11.07
C ASN A 185 -3.25 -7.54 -11.33
N PHE A 186 -2.85 -8.23 -10.27
CA PHE A 186 -1.84 -9.29 -10.31
C PHE A 186 -2.46 -10.70 -10.51
N GLY A 187 -3.76 -10.77 -10.77
CA GLY A 187 -4.42 -12.02 -11.14
C GLY A 187 -4.65 -12.97 -9.96
N ASP A 188 -4.50 -14.27 -10.21
CA ASP A 188 -4.86 -15.36 -9.30
C ASP A 188 -3.69 -15.87 -8.44
N SER A 189 -2.52 -15.24 -8.53
CA SER A 189 -1.34 -15.60 -7.74
C SER A 189 -0.49 -14.38 -7.46
N LEU A 190 0.03 -14.29 -6.23
CA LEU A 190 1.09 -13.33 -5.89
C LEU A 190 2.46 -13.97 -6.15
N ASP A 191 3.19 -13.46 -7.14
CA ASP A 191 4.50 -13.95 -7.57
C ASP A 191 5.52 -12.81 -7.81
N ASN A 192 6.76 -13.18 -8.14
CA ASN A 192 7.86 -12.22 -8.23
C ASN A 192 7.65 -11.13 -9.32
N PRO A 193 7.21 -11.46 -10.56
CA PRO A 193 6.82 -10.45 -11.55
C PRO A 193 5.92 -9.32 -11.01
N ASP A 194 5.07 -9.61 -10.04
CA ASP A 194 4.14 -8.62 -9.48
C ASP A 194 4.83 -7.43 -8.78
N TYR A 195 6.06 -7.61 -8.31
CA TYR A 195 6.85 -6.53 -7.71
C TYR A 195 6.86 -5.28 -8.60
N GLY A 196 7.11 -5.49 -9.89
CA GLY A 196 7.26 -4.46 -10.91
C GLY A 196 6.04 -4.23 -11.79
N LEU A 197 4.90 -4.86 -11.47
CA LEU A 197 3.69 -4.77 -12.29
C LEU A 197 3.22 -3.32 -12.44
N ALA A 198 2.79 -2.96 -13.65
CA ALA A 198 2.23 -1.65 -13.92
C ALA A 198 0.92 -1.46 -13.14
N ALA A 199 0.77 -0.30 -12.49
CA ALA A 199 -0.47 0.04 -11.81
C ALA A 199 -1.55 0.47 -12.80
N LEU A 200 -2.79 0.07 -12.52
CA LEU A 200 -3.99 0.63 -13.13
C LEU A 200 -4.16 2.09 -12.70
N SER A 201 -3.86 2.36 -11.42
CA SER A 201 -3.78 3.71 -10.86
C SER A 201 -2.64 3.75 -9.84
N SER A 202 -1.61 4.57 -10.08
CA SER A 202 -0.41 4.59 -9.23
C SER A 202 -0.48 5.69 -8.16
N SER A 203 -0.07 5.35 -6.94
CA SER A 203 0.10 6.26 -5.79
C SER A 203 -1.10 7.18 -5.55
N PHE A 204 -2.30 6.70 -5.90
CA PHE A 204 -3.51 7.51 -6.01
C PHE A 204 -4.00 8.04 -4.66
N ILE A 205 -3.61 7.38 -3.57
CA ILE A 205 -3.92 7.79 -2.21
C ILE A 205 -2.75 7.50 -1.25
N THR A 206 -2.67 8.29 -0.18
CA THR A 206 -1.77 8.03 0.95
C THR A 206 -2.52 7.23 2.01
N LEU A 207 -1.97 6.07 2.40
CA LEU A 207 -2.52 5.23 3.47
C LEU A 207 -2.21 5.81 4.85
N THR A 208 -0.96 6.23 5.06
CA THR A 208 -0.50 6.82 6.33
C THR A 208 0.84 7.52 6.14
N SER A 209 1.11 8.50 6.99
CA SER A 209 2.42 9.16 7.11
C SER A 209 3.01 9.06 8.53
N ASN A 210 2.39 8.28 9.41
CA ASN A 210 2.81 8.17 10.80
C ASN A 210 3.19 6.72 11.17
N ASN A 211 4.03 6.60 12.20
CA ASN A 211 4.58 5.35 12.69
C ASN A 211 3.81 4.76 13.89
N VAL A 212 2.57 5.19 14.13
CA VAL A 212 1.75 4.66 15.22
C VAL A 212 1.22 3.28 14.82
N ILE A 213 1.26 2.32 15.75
CA ILE A 213 0.68 0.98 15.61
C ILE A 213 -0.83 1.10 15.81
N GLU A 214 -1.59 1.02 14.72
CA GLU A 214 -3.05 1.20 14.68
C GLU A 214 -3.61 0.77 13.31
N TRP A 215 -4.93 0.81 13.17
CA TRP A 215 -5.60 0.76 11.89
C TRP A 215 -5.22 1.97 11.02
N LYS A 216 -4.86 1.70 9.77
CA LYS A 216 -4.67 2.68 8.71
C LYS A 216 -5.77 2.50 7.69
N ASP A 217 -6.43 3.59 7.34
CA ASP A 217 -7.63 3.61 6.52
C ASP A 217 -7.39 4.42 5.25
N ALA A 218 -7.94 3.98 4.11
CA ALA A 218 -7.87 4.68 2.84
C ALA A 218 -9.16 4.49 2.03
N ILE A 219 -9.70 5.58 1.50
CA ILE A 219 -10.89 5.52 0.63
C ILE A 219 -10.48 5.08 -0.77
N VAL A 220 -10.97 3.91 -1.19
CA VAL A 220 -10.63 3.24 -2.47
C VAL A 220 -11.87 3.04 -3.34
N THR A 221 -12.91 3.85 -3.13
CA THR A 221 -14.22 3.74 -3.78
C THR A 221 -14.13 3.65 -5.30
N ASP A 222 -13.31 4.51 -5.92
CA ASP A 222 -13.24 4.61 -7.37
C ASP A 222 -12.54 3.39 -7.99
N GLN A 223 -11.54 2.84 -7.29
CA GLN A 223 -10.81 1.63 -7.72
C GLN A 223 -11.72 0.40 -7.70
N VAL A 224 -12.51 0.23 -6.63
CA VAL A 224 -13.47 -0.88 -6.54
C VAL A 224 -14.61 -0.74 -7.56
N LYS A 225 -15.06 0.49 -7.83
CA LYS A 225 -16.02 0.76 -8.92
C LYS A 225 -15.43 0.44 -10.29
N ASP A 226 -14.16 0.80 -10.53
CA ASP A 226 -13.46 0.45 -11.77
C ASP A 226 -13.34 -1.07 -11.94
N ASP A 227 -13.00 -1.81 -10.88
CA ASP A 227 -12.92 -3.27 -10.92
C ASP A 227 -14.26 -3.90 -11.28
N LEU A 228 -15.36 -3.46 -10.66
CA LEU A 228 -16.70 -3.95 -10.97
C LEU A 228 -17.14 -3.57 -12.40
N ALA A 229 -16.85 -2.34 -12.85
CA ALA A 229 -17.18 -1.89 -14.20
C ALA A 229 -16.43 -2.68 -15.28
N ASN A 230 -15.21 -3.12 -14.99
CA ASN A 230 -14.38 -3.95 -15.87
C ASN A 230 -14.52 -5.45 -15.60
N ALA A 231 -15.53 -5.87 -14.81
CA ALA A 231 -15.81 -7.26 -14.45
C ALA A 231 -14.61 -8.01 -13.84
N ARG A 232 -13.72 -7.31 -13.12
CA ARG A 232 -12.67 -7.95 -12.33
C ARG A 232 -13.30 -8.54 -11.07
N SER A 233 -12.96 -9.78 -10.77
CA SER A 233 -13.49 -10.51 -9.61
C SER A 233 -12.90 -10.04 -8.27
N ARG A 234 -11.80 -9.28 -8.30
CA ARG A 234 -11.07 -8.83 -7.12
C ARG A 234 -10.68 -7.37 -7.24
N SER A 235 -10.54 -6.74 -6.08
CA SER A 235 -9.79 -5.48 -5.93
C SER A 235 -8.45 -5.77 -5.26
N GLN A 236 -7.39 -5.32 -5.91
CA GLN A 236 -6.00 -5.66 -5.58
C GLN A 236 -5.16 -4.40 -5.43
N PHE A 237 -4.39 -4.34 -4.34
CA PHE A 237 -3.66 -3.15 -3.96
C PHE A 237 -2.21 -3.47 -3.64
N ARG A 238 -1.32 -2.56 -4.03
CA ARG A 238 0.11 -2.59 -3.67
C ARG A 238 0.42 -1.44 -2.75
N ILE A 239 1.07 -1.74 -1.63
CA ILE A 239 1.45 -0.80 -0.58
C ILE A 239 2.96 -0.58 -0.66
N HIS A 240 3.39 0.66 -0.81
CA HIS A 240 4.80 1.00 -0.92
C HIS A 240 5.09 2.37 -0.32
N PHE A 241 6.36 2.64 0.01
CA PHE A 241 6.74 3.99 0.43
C PHE A 241 6.79 4.94 -0.77
N GLN A 242 6.48 6.21 -0.53
CA GLN A 242 6.57 7.28 -1.51
C GLN A 242 7.99 7.40 -2.08
N THR A 243 9.00 7.25 -1.22
CA THR A 243 10.41 7.21 -1.61
C THR A 243 10.98 5.84 -1.28
N GLU A 244 11.37 5.08 -2.31
CA GLU A 244 11.91 3.72 -2.14
C GLU A 244 13.43 3.65 -2.35
N ASN A 245 14.05 4.73 -2.81
CA ASN A 245 15.47 4.78 -3.15
C ASN A 245 16.36 5.36 -2.03
N THR A 246 15.78 5.75 -0.89
CA THR A 246 16.48 6.40 0.23
C THR A 246 16.29 5.63 1.53
N GLY A 247 17.32 5.60 2.38
CA GLY A 247 17.32 4.87 3.64
C GLY A 247 17.74 3.40 3.50
N GLY A 248 17.49 2.61 4.54
CA GLY A 248 17.82 1.20 4.65
C GLY A 248 19.24 0.96 5.14
N ASP A 249 19.39 0.61 6.41
CA ASP A 249 20.62 0.01 6.94
C ASP A 249 20.57 -1.54 6.81
N VAL A 250 21.49 -2.26 7.46
CA VAL A 250 21.50 -3.73 7.46
C VAL A 250 20.27 -4.34 8.14
N THR A 251 19.68 -3.63 9.10
CA THR A 251 18.45 -4.01 9.81
C THR A 251 17.22 -3.70 8.97
N GLY A 252 17.28 -2.60 8.23
CA GLY A 252 16.25 -2.11 7.34
C GLY A 252 15.28 -1.14 8.01
N ASP A 253 14.55 -0.46 7.14
CA ASP A 253 13.48 0.46 7.45
C ASP A 253 12.19 -0.13 6.87
N PHE A 254 11.37 -0.75 7.71
CA PHE A 254 10.18 -1.50 7.28
C PHE A 254 8.96 -1.23 8.16
N ALA A 255 7.81 -1.12 7.50
CA ALA A 255 6.48 -1.18 8.12
C ALA A 255 5.86 -2.56 7.84
N TYR A 256 5.24 -3.14 8.86
CA TYR A 256 4.63 -4.47 8.83
C TYR A 256 3.14 -4.32 9.14
N PHE A 257 2.31 -4.91 8.31
CA PHE A 257 0.87 -4.95 8.44
C PHE A 257 0.41 -6.40 8.57
N GLU A 258 -0.63 -6.63 9.35
CA GLU A 258 -1.25 -7.95 9.44
C GLU A 258 -1.72 -8.40 8.04
N ALA A 259 -1.58 -9.70 7.75
CA ALA A 259 -2.15 -10.33 6.57
C ALA A 259 -3.40 -11.15 6.94
N ALA A 260 -4.08 -11.74 5.95
CA ALA A 260 -5.25 -12.59 6.21
C ALA A 260 -4.94 -13.78 7.14
N GLU A 261 -3.72 -14.33 7.12
CA GLU A 261 -3.27 -15.42 7.98
C GLU A 261 -3.20 -15.05 9.46
N ASN A 262 -3.22 -13.75 9.77
CA ASN A 262 -3.02 -13.24 11.12
C ASN A 262 -1.69 -13.74 11.74
N ASN A 263 -0.61 -13.80 10.94
CA ASN A 263 0.67 -14.37 11.36
C ASN A 263 1.39 -13.54 12.44
N MET A 264 1.04 -12.25 12.57
CA MET A 264 1.53 -11.37 13.63
C MET A 264 0.66 -11.44 14.90
N ALA A 265 -0.40 -12.25 14.88
CA ALA A 265 -1.29 -12.54 16.00
C ALA A 265 -1.98 -11.31 16.62
N THR A 266 -2.24 -10.26 15.83
CA THR A 266 -2.95 -9.06 16.32
C THR A 266 -4.47 -9.24 16.39
N GLY A 267 -5.02 -10.21 15.64
CA GLY A 267 -6.46 -10.40 15.45
C GLY A 267 -7.09 -9.38 14.49
N ASN A 268 -6.27 -8.53 13.85
CA ASN A 268 -6.71 -7.39 13.05
C ASN A 268 -6.33 -7.56 11.58
N SER A 269 -6.82 -8.63 10.93
CA SER A 269 -6.56 -8.89 9.50
C SER A 269 -7.16 -7.82 8.59
N PRO A 270 -6.61 -7.59 7.38
CA PRO A 270 -7.07 -6.58 6.44
C PRO A 270 -8.57 -6.63 6.13
N GLN A 271 -9.17 -5.46 5.94
CA GLN A 271 -10.60 -5.32 5.66
C GLN A 271 -10.86 -4.38 4.49
N LEU A 272 -11.86 -4.72 3.68
CA LEU A 272 -12.47 -3.81 2.72
C LEU A 272 -13.92 -3.56 3.14
N VAL A 273 -14.20 -2.37 3.67
CA VAL A 273 -15.52 -2.00 4.19
C VAL A 273 -16.30 -1.26 3.10
N VAL A 274 -17.34 -1.90 2.57
CA VAL A 274 -18.17 -1.42 1.48
C VAL A 274 -19.50 -0.89 2.04
N LYS A 275 -19.78 0.39 1.80
CA LYS A 275 -21.09 1.02 2.06
C LYS A 275 -21.85 1.16 0.74
N TYR A 276 -23.10 0.73 0.73
CA TYR A 276 -23.93 0.68 -0.49
C TYR A 276 -25.42 0.91 -0.18
N TYR A 277 -26.23 1.09 -1.21
CA TYR A 277 -27.70 1.16 -1.13
C TYR A 277 -28.33 -0.15 -1.63
#